data_AF-A0A2G5ESZ2-F1
#
_entry.id   AF-A0A2G5ESZ2-F1
#
_cell.length_a   1.000
_cell.length_b   1.000
_cell.length_c   1.000
_cell.angle_alpha   90.00
_cell.angle_beta   90.00
_cell.angle_gamma   90.00
#
_symmetry.space_group_name_H-M   'P 1'
#
loop_
_entity.id
_entity.type
_entity.pdbx_description
1 polymer ?
#
loop_
_entity_poly.entity_id
_entity_poly.type
_entity_poly.pdbx_seq_one_letter_code
_entity_poly.pdbx_strand_id
1 'polypeptide(L)'
;MRRRPGIGGLQTAAAARDQYRLLGENVAKIRTDLMKEQLATFRSQLEDFARKHKNDIKKNPAFRSQFHEMCAKIGVDPLASNKGFWAELLGIGDFYYELGVQIVDICLATRSHNGGLINLQELCTLLCQRRKTAREAISEDDCLRAISKLKVSL
;
A
#
# COMPACT_ATOMS: atom_id res chain seq x y z
N MET A 1 -59.25 16.24 40.19
CA MET A 1 -58.92 15.36 39.05
C MET A 1 -57.41 15.43 38.80
N ARG A 2 -56.64 14.43 39.24
CA ARG A 2 -55.16 14.46 39.21
C ARG A 2 -54.69 14.06 37.81
N ARG A 3 -54.25 15.03 36.99
CA ARG A 3 -53.66 14.76 35.67
C ARG A 3 -52.43 13.88 35.87
N ARG A 4 -52.48 12.64 35.37
CA ARG A 4 -51.33 11.72 35.35
C ARG A 4 -50.18 12.41 34.59
N PRO A 5 -48.93 12.40 35.10
CA PRO A 5 -47.77 12.87 34.33
C PRO A 5 -47.79 12.21 32.95
N GLY A 6 -47.96 13.03 31.92
CA GLY A 6 -48.50 12.61 30.63
C GLY A 6 -47.48 11.88 29.79
N ILE A 7 -47.88 10.68 29.32
CA ILE A 7 -47.19 9.85 28.32
C ILE A 7 -46.77 10.67 27.09
N GLY A 8 -47.48 11.75 26.76
CA GLY A 8 -47.14 12.67 25.66
C GLY A 8 -45.77 13.34 25.78
N GLY A 9 -45.29 13.66 26.99
CA GLY A 9 -43.95 14.22 27.21
C GLY A 9 -42.83 13.20 26.99
N LEU A 10 -43.09 11.93 27.32
CA LEU A 10 -42.19 10.82 27.03
C LEU A 10 -42.16 10.50 25.54
N GLN A 11 -43.31 10.57 24.85
CA GLN A 11 -43.39 10.38 23.40
C GLN A 11 -42.69 11.50 22.62
N THR A 12 -42.84 12.76 23.02
CA THR A 12 -42.12 13.88 22.38
C THR A 12 -40.62 13.81 22.65
N ALA A 13 -40.20 13.44 23.87
CA ALA A 13 -38.78 13.22 24.18
C ALA A 13 -38.20 12.04 23.37
N ALA A 14 -38.94 10.95 23.21
CA ALA A 14 -38.54 9.81 22.39
C ALA A 14 -38.42 10.20 20.90
N ALA A 15 -39.41 10.93 20.37
CA ALA A 15 -39.40 11.40 18.98
C ALA A 15 -38.23 12.37 18.71
N ALA A 16 -37.93 13.29 19.63
CA ALA A 16 -36.79 14.19 19.52
C ALA A 16 -35.46 13.40 19.51
N ARG A 17 -35.32 12.41 20.40
CA ARG A 17 -34.13 11.54 20.43
C ARG A 17 -33.94 10.78 19.12
N ASP A 18 -35.02 10.25 18.54
CA ASP A 18 -34.96 9.54 17.26
C ASP A 18 -34.59 10.48 16.10
N GLN A 19 -35.09 11.72 16.10
CA GLN A 19 -34.68 12.73 15.13
C GLN A 19 -33.19 13.09 15.23
N TYR A 20 -32.67 13.27 16.45
CA TYR A 20 -31.23 13.52 16.64
C TYR A 20 -30.37 12.33 16.22
N ARG A 21 -30.83 11.09 16.48
CA ARG A 21 -30.16 9.88 16.01
C ARG A 21 -30.10 9.83 14.48
N LEU A 22 -31.23 10.05 13.80
CA LEU A 22 -31.30 10.09 12.34
C LEU A 22 -30.42 11.19 11.74
N LEU A 23 -30.39 12.37 12.37
CA LEU A 23 -29.50 13.45 11.95
C LEU A 23 -28.03 13.05 12.11
N GLY A 24 -27.67 12.43 13.24
CA GLY A 24 -26.31 11.91 13.47
C GLY A 24 -25.90 10.85 12.46
N GLU A 25 -26.79 9.90 12.15
CA GLU A 25 -26.58 8.88 11.12
C GLU A 25 -26.39 9.51 9.73
N ASN A 26 -27.19 10.51 9.37
CA ASN A 26 -27.07 11.23 8.11
C ASN A 26 -25.75 12.02 8.01
N VAL A 27 -25.34 12.72 9.07
CA VAL A 27 -24.06 13.44 9.10
C VAL A 27 -22.88 12.47 8.98
N ALA A 28 -22.93 11.33 9.67
CA ALA A 28 -21.92 10.28 9.55
C ALA A 28 -21.86 9.76 8.11
N LYS A 29 -23.00 9.49 7.49
CA LYS A 29 -23.09 9.03 6.11
C LYS A 29 -22.48 10.04 5.12
N ILE A 30 -22.86 11.32 5.21
CA ILE A 30 -22.30 12.39 4.37
C ILE A 30 -20.77 12.46 4.52
N ARG A 31 -20.26 12.40 5.75
CA ARG A 31 -18.81 12.39 5.99
C ARG A 31 -18.14 11.18 5.34
N THR A 32 -18.74 9.99 5.44
CA THR A 32 -18.18 8.79 4.81
C THR A 32 -18.20 8.86 3.30
N ASP A 33 -19.25 9.39 2.70
CA ASP A 33 -19.38 9.50 1.24
C ASP A 33 -18.38 10.53 0.69
N LEU A 34 -18.24 11.68 1.36
CA LEU A 34 -17.20 12.66 1.04
C LEU A 34 -15.78 12.05 1.12
N MET A 35 -15.49 11.27 2.16
CA MET A 35 -14.17 10.62 2.28
C MET A 35 -13.93 9.60 1.17
N LYS A 36 -14.95 8.86 0.73
CA LYS A 36 -14.83 7.93 -0.41
C LYS A 36 -14.51 8.67 -1.71
N GLU A 37 -15.18 9.79 -1.97
CA GLU A 37 -14.92 10.63 -3.13
C GLU A 37 -13.48 11.17 -3.11
N GLN A 38 -13.02 11.70 -1.98
CA GLN A 38 -11.65 12.20 -1.83
C GLN A 38 -10.61 11.09 -2.06
N LEU A 39 -10.85 9.88 -1.56
CA LEU A 39 -9.97 8.73 -1.82
C LEU A 39 -9.98 8.33 -3.30
N ALA A 40 -11.12 8.40 -3.99
CA ALA A 40 -11.20 8.13 -5.41
C ALA A 40 -10.42 9.16 -6.23
N THR A 41 -10.56 10.45 -5.92
CA THR A 41 -9.77 11.53 -6.54
C THR A 41 -8.28 11.34 -6.29
N PHE A 42 -7.88 11.01 -5.05
CA PHE A 42 -6.48 10.80 -4.72
C PHE A 42 -5.89 9.60 -5.45
N ARG A 43 -6.64 8.48 -5.56
CA ARG A 43 -6.22 7.33 -6.36
C ARG A 43 -5.96 7.75 -7.80
N SER A 44 -6.91 8.40 -8.47
CA SER A 44 -6.72 8.87 -9.86
C SER A 44 -5.49 9.78 -10.01
N GLN A 45 -5.28 10.72 -9.09
CA GLN A 45 -4.10 11.60 -9.11
C GLN A 45 -2.79 10.83 -8.90
N LEU A 46 -2.80 9.84 -8.01
CA LEU A 46 -1.64 8.98 -7.75
C LEU A 46 -1.31 8.13 -8.98
N GLU A 47 -2.32 7.67 -9.72
CA GLU A 47 -2.15 6.93 -10.96
C GLU A 47 -1.53 7.80 -12.06
N ASP A 48 -2.00 9.03 -12.20
CA ASP A 48 -1.41 10.00 -13.13
C ASP A 48 0.01 10.39 -12.75
N PHE A 49 0.28 10.55 -11.45
CA PHE A 49 1.62 10.80 -10.93
C PHE A 49 2.56 9.65 -11.29
N ALA A 50 2.12 8.41 -11.03
CA ALA A 50 2.85 7.20 -11.37
C ALA A 50 3.12 7.09 -12.89
N ARG A 51 2.14 7.43 -13.74
CA ARG A 51 2.32 7.47 -15.20
C ARG A 51 3.43 8.43 -15.60
N LYS A 52 3.38 9.66 -15.09
CA LYS A 52 4.33 10.73 -15.43
C LYS A 52 5.74 10.43 -14.94
N HIS A 53 5.85 9.83 -13.75
CA HIS A 53 7.13 9.61 -13.07
C HIS A 53 7.60 8.15 -13.09
N LYS A 54 7.02 7.30 -13.95
CA LYS A 54 7.34 5.87 -14.04
C LYS A 54 8.84 5.59 -14.09
N ASN A 55 9.57 6.32 -14.93
CA ASN A 55 11.01 6.11 -15.10
C ASN A 55 11.82 6.57 -13.88
N ASP A 56 11.38 7.63 -13.22
CA ASP A 56 12.03 8.14 -12.01
C ASP A 56 11.83 7.16 -10.86
N ILE A 57 10.62 6.60 -10.71
CA ILE A 57 10.29 5.55 -9.75
C ILE A 57 11.16 4.30 -9.99
N LYS A 58 11.44 3.95 -11.25
CA LYS A 58 12.31 2.80 -11.56
C LYS A 58 13.79 3.06 -11.31
N LYS A 59 14.29 4.26 -11.60
CA LYS A 59 15.73 4.54 -11.56
C LYS A 59 16.24 5.00 -10.20
N ASN A 60 15.40 5.68 -9.42
CA ASN A 60 15.81 6.30 -8.17
C ASN A 60 15.21 5.53 -6.97
N PRO A 61 16.02 4.79 -6.19
CA PRO A 61 15.54 4.03 -5.03
C PRO A 61 14.88 4.89 -3.95
N ALA A 62 15.41 6.08 -3.69
CA ALA A 62 14.85 6.98 -2.68
C ALA A 62 13.44 7.46 -3.09
N PHE A 63 13.28 7.80 -4.36
CA PHE A 63 11.98 8.21 -4.89
C PHE A 63 10.99 7.03 -4.98
N ARG A 64 11.47 5.83 -5.32
CA ARG A 64 10.68 4.60 -5.28
C ARG A 64 10.13 4.31 -3.88
N SER A 65 10.98 4.43 -2.85
CA SER A 65 10.58 4.26 -1.45
C SER A 65 9.50 5.28 -1.04
N GLN A 66 9.66 6.56 -1.41
CA GLN A 66 8.66 7.59 -1.13
C GLN A 66 7.33 7.32 -1.84
N PHE A 67 7.38 6.84 -3.09
CA PHE A 67 6.18 6.42 -3.82
C PHE A 67 5.46 5.28 -3.10
N HIS A 68 6.19 4.26 -2.63
CA HIS A 68 5.60 3.18 -1.83
C HIS A 68 4.96 3.68 -0.52
N GLU A 69 5.60 4.61 0.17
CA GLU A 69 5.04 5.21 1.39
C GLU A 69 3.72 5.95 1.11
N MET A 70 3.66 6.69 -0.01
CA MET A 70 2.46 7.37 -0.45
C MET A 70 1.32 6.39 -0.75
N CYS A 71 1.61 5.28 -1.45
CA CYS A 71 0.62 4.22 -1.67
C CYS A 71 0.13 3.61 -0.34
N ALA A 72 1.05 3.33 0.60
CA ALA A 72 0.70 2.75 1.89
C ALA A 72 -0.23 3.65 2.73
N LYS A 73 0.00 4.97 2.73
CA LYS A 73 -0.83 5.95 3.46
C LYS A 73 -2.29 5.96 3.03
N ILE A 74 -2.59 5.57 1.79
CA ILE A 74 -3.96 5.48 1.28
C ILE A 74 -4.52 4.05 1.28
N GLY A 75 -3.79 3.10 1.87
CA GLY A 75 -4.19 1.69 1.93
C GLY A 75 -4.08 0.97 0.58
N VAL A 76 -3.18 1.41 -0.30
CA VAL A 76 -2.91 0.77 -1.59
C VAL A 76 -1.52 0.13 -1.53
N ASP A 77 -1.42 -1.16 -1.83
CA ASP A 77 -0.13 -1.82 -2.07
C ASP A 77 0.08 -1.95 -3.59
N PRO A 78 1.02 -1.19 -4.19
CA PRO A 78 1.29 -1.23 -5.62
C PRO A 78 1.88 -2.56 -6.09
N LEU A 79 2.25 -3.44 -5.15
CA LEU A 79 2.82 -4.77 -5.41
C LEU A 79 1.82 -5.90 -5.06
N ALA A 80 0.59 -5.61 -4.62
CA ALA A 80 -0.35 -6.62 -4.11
C ALA A 80 -0.74 -7.69 -5.14
N SER A 81 -0.80 -7.34 -6.43
CA SER A 81 -1.28 -8.24 -7.48
C SER A 81 -0.56 -8.00 -8.80
N ASN A 82 -0.19 -9.09 -9.48
CA ASN A 82 0.41 -9.07 -10.82
C ASN A 82 -0.60 -8.73 -11.91
N LYS A 83 -1.88 -8.78 -11.58
CA LYS A 83 -3.00 -8.31 -12.41
C LYS A 83 -3.59 -7.01 -11.86
N GLY A 84 -2.92 -6.41 -10.87
CA GLY A 84 -3.30 -5.13 -10.32
C GLY A 84 -2.95 -4.02 -11.31
N PHE A 85 -3.79 -2.99 -11.34
CA PHE A 85 -3.58 -1.80 -12.16
C PHE A 85 -2.14 -1.25 -12.08
N TRP A 86 -1.56 -1.21 -10.86
CA TRP A 86 -0.19 -0.72 -10.64
C TRP A 86 0.90 -1.60 -11.27
N ALA A 87 0.70 -2.92 -11.33
CA ALA A 87 1.64 -3.83 -11.94
C ALA A 87 1.70 -3.61 -13.45
N GLU A 88 0.54 -3.54 -14.12
CA GLU A 88 0.47 -3.26 -15.56
C GLU A 88 0.94 -1.83 -15.90
N LEU A 89 0.58 -0.86 -15.06
CA LEU A 89 0.89 0.54 -15.29
C LEU A 89 2.39 0.84 -15.17
N LEU A 90 2.99 0.43 -14.05
CA LEU A 90 4.35 0.79 -13.70
C LEU A 90 5.36 -0.28 -14.09
N GLY A 91 4.95 -1.53 -14.32
CA GLY A 91 5.87 -2.67 -14.44
C GLY A 91 6.75 -2.82 -13.19
N ILE A 92 6.25 -2.34 -12.04
CA ILE A 92 6.97 -2.37 -10.77
C ILE A 92 6.88 -3.76 -10.14
N GLY A 93 5.77 -4.48 -10.39
CA GLY A 93 5.64 -5.90 -10.04
C GLY A 93 6.79 -6.70 -10.64
N ASP A 94 6.95 -6.67 -11.96
CA ASP A 94 8.00 -7.41 -12.68
C ASP A 94 9.40 -7.13 -12.13
N PHE A 95 9.70 -5.86 -11.83
CA PHE A 95 10.97 -5.47 -11.20
C PHE A 95 11.21 -6.20 -9.88
N TYR A 96 10.21 -6.26 -9.00
CA TYR A 96 10.32 -6.94 -7.70
C TYR A 96 10.31 -8.47 -7.81
N TYR A 97 9.63 -9.05 -8.81
CA TYR A 97 9.72 -10.49 -9.10
C TYR A 97 11.11 -10.87 -9.58
N GLU A 98 11.65 -10.12 -10.55
CA GLU A 98 13.00 -10.34 -11.06
C GLU A 98 14.03 -10.19 -9.93
N LEU A 99 13.87 -9.17 -9.08
CA LEU A 99 14.71 -8.98 -7.89
C LEU A 99 14.59 -10.16 -6.93
N GLY A 100 13.38 -10.66 -6.69
CA GLY A 100 13.14 -11.84 -5.85
C GLY A 100 13.84 -13.10 -6.38
N VAL A 101 13.76 -13.38 -7.69
CA VAL A 101 14.47 -14.50 -8.31
C VAL A 101 15.98 -14.37 -8.13
N GLN A 102 16.53 -13.17 -8.36
CA GLN A 102 17.96 -12.94 -8.19
C GLN A 102 18.42 -13.09 -6.72
N ILE A 103 17.57 -12.72 -5.76
CA ILE A 103 17.83 -12.96 -4.33
C ILE A 103 17.89 -14.46 -4.06
N VAL A 104 16.93 -15.24 -4.55
CA VAL A 104 16.92 -16.71 -4.39
C VAL A 104 18.18 -17.34 -4.98
N ASP A 105 18.58 -16.94 -6.19
CA ASP A 105 19.81 -17.41 -6.82
C ASP A 105 21.05 -17.15 -5.97
N ILE A 106 21.19 -15.93 -5.43
CA ILE A 106 22.34 -15.57 -4.59
C ILE A 106 22.33 -16.38 -3.29
N CYS A 107 21.16 -16.54 -2.66
CA CYS A 107 21.02 -17.37 -1.47
C CYS A 107 21.38 -18.84 -1.75
N LEU A 108 21.01 -19.39 -2.91
CA LEU A 108 21.38 -20.74 -3.31
C LEU A 108 22.88 -20.87 -3.59
N ALA A 109 23.47 -19.92 -4.32
CA ALA A 109 24.88 -19.92 -4.69
C ALA A 109 25.82 -19.76 -3.49
N THR A 110 25.41 -18.99 -2.48
CA THR A 110 26.22 -18.73 -1.29
C THR A 110 26.00 -19.75 -0.16
N ARG A 111 24.97 -20.60 -0.26
CA ARG A 111 24.54 -21.54 0.80
C ARG A 111 25.66 -22.43 1.33
N SER A 112 26.54 -22.95 0.47
CA SER A 112 27.66 -23.81 0.87
C SER A 112 28.74 -23.06 1.68
N HIS A 113 28.82 -21.74 1.54
CA HIS A 113 29.82 -20.91 2.18
C HIS A 113 29.33 -20.30 3.50
N ASN A 114 28.03 -19.94 3.58
CA ASN A 114 27.46 -19.23 4.72
C ASN A 114 26.36 -20.01 5.47
N GLY A 115 26.10 -21.26 5.10
CA GLY A 115 25.10 -22.10 5.76
C GLY A 115 23.64 -21.73 5.46
N GLY A 116 23.39 -20.85 4.48
CA GLY A 116 22.05 -20.36 4.14
C GLY A 116 21.62 -19.11 4.89
N LEU A 117 22.56 -18.41 5.53
CA LEU A 117 22.34 -17.11 6.17
C LEU A 117 23.24 -16.06 5.49
N ILE A 118 22.66 -14.94 5.07
CA ILE A 118 23.38 -13.85 4.43
C ILE A 118 22.95 -12.52 5.03
N ASN A 119 23.91 -11.61 5.25
CA ASN A 119 23.61 -10.25 5.70
C ASN A 119 22.88 -9.48 4.59
N LEU A 120 21.87 -8.67 4.93
CA LEU A 120 21.10 -7.89 3.96
C LEU A 120 21.99 -6.91 3.14
N GLN A 121 22.95 -6.27 3.80
CA GLN A 121 23.89 -5.35 3.16
C GLN A 121 24.77 -6.10 2.14
N GLU A 122 25.25 -7.29 2.50
CA GLU A 122 26.04 -8.16 1.63
C GLU A 122 25.22 -8.65 0.43
N LEU A 123 23.99 -9.11 0.66
CA LEU A 123 23.04 -9.48 -0.38
C LEU A 123 22.82 -8.31 -1.35
N CYS A 124 22.60 -7.10 -0.82
CA CYS A 124 22.42 -5.90 -1.63
C CYS A 124 23.68 -5.59 -2.45
N THR A 125 24.87 -5.73 -1.88
CA THR A 125 26.14 -5.57 -2.61
C THR A 125 26.28 -6.59 -3.75
N LEU A 126 26.00 -7.87 -3.50
CA LEU A 126 26.07 -8.92 -4.52
C LEU A 126 25.04 -8.69 -5.65
N LEU A 127 23.82 -8.27 -5.31
CA LEU A 127 22.80 -7.89 -6.29
C LEU A 127 23.25 -6.73 -7.17
N CYS A 128 23.75 -5.65 -6.55
CA CYS A 128 24.28 -4.50 -7.28
C CYS A 128 25.46 -4.89 -8.20
N GLN A 129 26.32 -5.81 -7.75
CA GLN A 129 27.41 -6.33 -8.57
C GLN A 129 26.91 -7.14 -9.78
N ARG A 130 25.88 -7.97 -9.60
CA ARG A 130 25.27 -8.76 -10.67
C ARG A 130 24.56 -7.87 -11.69
N ARG A 131 24.04 -6.72 -11.24
CA ARG A 131 23.32 -5.72 -12.03
C ARG A 131 24.19 -4.54 -12.50
N LYS A 132 25.52 -4.66 -12.54
CA LYS A 132 26.42 -3.57 -12.99
C LYS A 132 26.08 -2.98 -14.37
N THR A 133 25.39 -3.72 -15.23
CA THR A 133 24.90 -3.27 -16.55
C THR A 133 23.48 -2.71 -16.52
N ALA A 134 22.72 -2.96 -15.46
CA ALA A 134 21.36 -2.45 -15.29
C ALA A 134 21.38 -0.99 -14.85
N ARG A 135 20.47 -0.18 -15.40
CA ARG A 135 20.33 1.25 -15.09
C ARG A 135 19.54 1.54 -13.81
N GLU A 136 19.03 0.51 -13.15
CA GLU A 136 18.12 0.61 -12.01
C GLU A 136 18.90 0.30 -10.73
N ALA A 137 19.19 1.34 -9.95
CA ALA A 137 19.81 1.15 -8.64
C ALA A 137 18.84 0.43 -7.68
N ILE A 138 19.41 -0.33 -6.75
CA ILE A 138 18.68 -1.10 -5.73
C ILE A 138 19.10 -0.62 -4.36
N SER A 139 18.15 -0.58 -3.45
CA SER A 139 18.33 -0.32 -2.02
C SER A 139 17.95 -1.53 -1.18
N GLU A 140 18.28 -1.48 0.11
CA GLU A 140 17.85 -2.50 1.07
C GLU A 140 16.33 -2.59 1.21
N ASP A 141 15.62 -1.45 1.14
CA ASP A 141 14.15 -1.42 1.14
C ASP A 141 13.58 -2.24 -0.02
N ASP A 142 14.20 -2.15 -1.19
CA ASP A 142 13.78 -2.94 -2.35
C ASP A 142 13.95 -4.44 -2.11
N CYS A 143 15.08 -4.82 -1.49
CA CYS A 143 15.37 -6.21 -1.14
C CYS A 143 14.34 -6.75 -0.15
N LEU A 144 14.02 -5.98 0.90
CA LEU A 144 13.03 -6.35 1.91
C LEU A 144 11.63 -6.50 1.29
N ARG A 145 11.22 -5.60 0.40
CA ARG A 145 9.94 -5.70 -0.31
C ARG A 145 9.88 -6.93 -1.21
N ALA A 146 10.93 -7.20 -1.98
CA ALA A 146 11.03 -8.41 -2.80
C ALA A 146 10.92 -9.68 -1.93
N ILE A 147 11.67 -9.76 -0.83
CA ILE A 147 11.63 -10.89 0.11
C ILE A 147 10.24 -11.05 0.71
N SER A 148 9.58 -9.95 1.09
CA SER A 148 8.22 -10.00 1.62
C SER A 148 7.22 -10.57 0.61
N LYS A 149 7.45 -10.39 -0.69
CA LYS A 149 6.62 -10.99 -1.74
C LYS A 149 6.91 -12.47 -1.97
N LEU A 150 8.16 -12.90 -1.81
CA LEU A 150 8.50 -14.32 -1.88
C LEU A 150 7.75 -15.14 -0.80
N LYS A 151 7.56 -14.57 0.40
CA LYS A 151 6.82 -15.23 1.50
C LYS A 151 5.35 -15.52 1.19
N VAL A 152 4.74 -14.80 0.25
CA VAL A 152 3.33 -14.98 -0.13
C VAL A 152 3.19 -16.07 -1.20
N SER A 153 4.28 -16.43 -1.89
CA SER A 153 4.31 -17.41 -2.98
C SER A 153 4.80 -18.81 -2.55
N LEU A 154 5.29 -18.95 -1.32
CA LEU A 154 5.70 -20.20 -0.68
C LEU A 154 4.70 -20.58 0.40
#